data_AF-A0AAE4U4M3-F1
#
_entry.id   AF-A0AAE4U4M3-F1
#
_cell.length_a   1.000
_cell.length_b   1.000
_cell.length_c   1.000
_cell.angle_alpha   90.00
_cell.angle_beta   90.00
_cell.angle_gamma   90.00
#
_symmetry.space_group_name_H-M   'P 1'
#
loop_
_entity.id
_entity.type
_entity.pdbx_description
1 polymer ?
#
loop_
_entity_poly.entity_id
_entity_poly.type
_entity_poly.pdbx_seq_one_letter_code
_entity_poly.pdbx_strand_id
1 'polypeptide(L)'
;MARTARVALPEDDYLILIGQVAYMVSSLEWTILGDLPGLAQYLPADLTTSALAGKSTGQIAGTLTKAAGDIGDDDVRAFVKEAGRVLGEAAEVRNDMLHARPATVGQDQRLYRWKPADWRGSGRAFVIDVGWLNSTIDKLSAASAALDSRRPLHKNAAFVNGPPGR
;
A
#
# COMPACT_ATOMS: atom_id res chain seq x y z
N MET A 1 -24.54 11.44 1.01
CA MET A 1 -25.10 11.90 -0.28
C MET A 1 -23.96 12.50 -1.11
N ALA A 2 -23.79 12.04 -2.35
CA ALA A 2 -22.83 12.63 -3.28
C ALA A 2 -23.22 14.08 -3.61
N ARG A 3 -22.22 14.95 -3.74
CA ARG A 3 -22.44 16.35 -4.16
C ARG A 3 -22.65 16.38 -5.67
N THR A 4 -23.47 17.31 -6.16
CA THR A 4 -23.64 17.55 -7.60
C THR A 4 -22.29 17.85 -8.25
N ALA A 5 -21.91 17.05 -9.23
CA ALA A 5 -20.69 17.23 -10.02
C ALA A 5 -21.05 17.67 -11.44
N ARG A 6 -20.19 18.48 -12.07
CA ARG A 6 -20.30 18.86 -13.50
C ARG A 6 -19.68 17.83 -14.46
N VAL A 7 -19.14 16.75 -13.91
CA VAL A 7 -18.51 15.66 -14.66
C VAL A 7 -19.38 14.41 -14.54
N ALA A 8 -19.37 13.58 -15.58
CA ALA A 8 -20.00 12.26 -15.51
C ALA A 8 -19.21 11.40 -14.51
N LEU A 9 -19.86 11.03 -13.42
CA LEU A 9 -19.31 10.12 -12.42
C LEU A 9 -19.76 8.69 -12.73
N PRO A 10 -18.95 7.68 -12.37
CA PRO A 10 -19.42 6.30 -12.32
C PRO A 10 -20.44 6.11 -11.20
N GLU A 11 -21.08 4.95 -11.20
CA GLU A 11 -21.98 4.51 -10.13
C GLU A 11 -21.29 4.47 -8.76
N ASP A 12 -22.09 4.65 -7.71
CA ASP A 12 -21.60 4.75 -6.33
C ASP A 12 -20.83 3.50 -5.89
N ASP A 13 -21.29 2.30 -6.26
CA ASP A 13 -20.63 1.04 -5.92
C ASP A 13 -19.20 0.97 -6.49
N TYR A 14 -19.01 1.46 -7.72
CA TYR A 14 -17.68 1.52 -8.32
C TYR A 14 -16.77 2.54 -7.61
N LEU A 15 -17.32 3.69 -7.17
CA LEU A 15 -16.58 4.66 -6.36
C LEU A 15 -16.22 4.12 -4.97
N ILE A 16 -17.10 3.32 -4.36
CA ILE A 16 -16.84 2.65 -3.08
C ILE A 16 -15.63 1.73 -3.21
N LEU A 17 -15.56 0.93 -4.28
CA LEU A 17 -14.43 0.03 -4.54
C LEU A 17 -13.11 0.81 -4.74
N ILE A 18 -13.13 1.93 -5.46
CA ILE A 18 -11.96 2.83 -5.58
C ILE A 18 -11.53 3.34 -4.20
N GLY A 19 -12.49 3.80 -3.40
CA GLY A 19 -12.24 4.29 -2.04
C GLY A 19 -11.65 3.22 -1.13
N GLN A 20 -12.15 1.98 -1.23
CA GLN A 20 -11.65 0.83 -0.49
C GLN A 20 -10.19 0.51 -0.84
N VAL A 21 -9.84 0.46 -2.13
CA VAL A 21 -8.45 0.26 -2.57
C VAL A 21 -7.54 1.35 -1.99
N ALA A 22 -7.94 2.63 -2.12
CA ALA A 22 -7.16 3.74 -1.59
C ALA A 22 -6.95 3.63 -0.07
N TYR A 23 -8.00 3.31 0.68
CA TYR A 23 -7.96 3.17 2.13
C TYR A 23 -7.08 1.99 2.57
N MET A 24 -7.19 0.84 1.90
CA MET A 24 -6.38 -0.35 2.21
C MET A 24 -4.89 -0.09 2.01
N VAL A 25 -4.48 0.62 0.96
CA VAL A 25 -3.07 1.00 0.77
C VAL A 25 -2.58 1.91 1.90
N SER A 26 -3.36 2.94 2.27
CA SER A 26 -3.01 3.82 3.38
C SER A 26 -2.98 3.10 4.74
N SER A 27 -3.86 2.11 4.95
CA SER A 27 -3.85 1.28 6.16
C SER A 27 -2.60 0.40 6.23
N LEU A 28 -2.17 -0.16 5.09
CA LEU A 28 -0.94 -0.94 5.00
C LEU A 28 0.31 -0.07 5.28
N GLU A 29 0.38 1.13 4.68
CA GLU A 29 1.42 2.12 4.98
C GLU A 29 1.46 2.44 6.48
N TRP A 30 0.30 2.74 7.07
CA TRP A 30 0.22 3.08 8.48
C TRP A 30 0.63 1.93 9.40
N THR A 31 0.26 0.69 9.08
CA THR A 31 0.67 -0.49 9.86
C THR A 31 2.19 -0.57 9.96
N ILE A 32 2.89 -0.37 8.85
CA ILE A 32 4.35 -0.40 8.81
C ILE A 32 4.95 0.78 9.56
N LEU A 33 4.51 1.99 9.22
CA LEU A 33 5.01 3.23 9.81
C LEU A 33 4.77 3.32 11.32
N GLY A 34 3.64 2.78 11.79
CA GLY A 34 3.26 2.72 13.19
C GLY A 34 4.06 1.72 14.01
N ASP A 35 4.58 0.66 13.40
CA ASP A 35 5.40 -0.35 14.09
C ASP A 35 6.86 0.09 14.25
N LEU A 36 7.38 0.99 13.39
CA LEU A 36 8.80 1.39 13.42
C LEU A 36 9.29 1.93 14.77
N PRO A 37 8.57 2.82 15.48
CA PRO A 37 9.04 3.35 16.77
C PRO A 37 9.25 2.25 17.81
N GLY A 38 8.39 1.22 17.81
CA GLY A 38 8.48 0.09 18.72
C GLY A 38 9.63 -0.88 18.40
N LEU A 39 10.17 -0.81 17.18
CA LEU A 39 11.27 -1.65 16.70
C LEU A 39 12.60 -0.88 16.60
N ALA A 40 12.63 0.40 16.97
CA ALA A 40 13.73 1.32 16.69
C ALA A 40 15.13 0.80 17.09
N GLN A 41 15.25 0.02 18.17
CA GLN A 41 16.53 -0.56 18.61
C GLN A 41 17.13 -1.58 17.62
N TYR A 42 16.32 -2.15 16.73
CA TYR A 42 16.72 -3.13 15.73
C TYR A 42 16.85 -2.55 14.32
N LEU A 43 16.45 -1.28 14.13
CA LEU A 43 16.39 -0.63 12.83
C LEU A 43 17.60 0.30 12.63
N PRO A 44 18.01 0.57 11.37
CA PRO A 44 18.90 1.67 11.06
C PRO A 44 18.36 3.00 11.60
N ALA A 45 19.25 3.86 12.09
CA ALA A 45 18.87 5.10 12.78
C ALA A 45 18.06 6.08 11.91
N ASP A 46 18.20 6.00 10.58
CA ASP A 46 17.47 6.81 9.61
C ASP A 46 16.12 6.20 9.17
N LEU A 47 15.86 4.93 9.52
CA LEU A 47 14.59 4.25 9.22
C LEU A 47 13.54 4.57 10.28
N THR A 48 13.04 5.80 10.24
CA THR A 48 12.04 6.33 11.19
C THR A 48 10.74 6.70 10.50
N THR A 49 9.64 6.71 11.26
CA THR A 49 8.33 7.18 10.79
C THR A 49 8.42 8.58 10.18
N SER A 50 9.11 9.51 10.85
CA SER A 50 9.28 10.90 10.37
C SER A 50 10.05 10.99 9.06
N ALA A 51 11.11 10.19 8.89
CA ALA A 51 11.88 10.16 7.65
C ALA A 51 11.07 9.61 6.46
N LEU A 52 10.07 8.75 6.73
CA LEU A 52 9.24 8.11 5.73
C LEU A 52 7.90 8.83 5.47
N ALA A 53 7.37 9.60 6.42
CA ALA A 53 6.03 10.19 6.35
C ALA A 53 5.79 11.11 5.13
N GLY A 54 6.84 11.75 4.60
CA GLY A 54 6.77 12.59 3.39
C GLY A 54 7.00 11.85 2.07
N LYS A 55 7.27 10.55 2.11
CA LYS A 55 7.57 9.74 0.93
C LYS A 55 6.30 9.14 0.33
N SER A 56 6.29 8.95 -0.98
CA SER A 56 5.26 8.13 -1.64
C SER A 56 5.36 6.66 -1.24
N THR A 57 4.27 5.90 -1.37
CA THR A 57 4.20 4.44 -1.13
C THR A 57 5.40 3.70 -1.72
N GLY A 58 5.73 3.96 -2.99
CA GLY A 58 6.84 3.32 -3.68
C GLY A 58 8.22 3.75 -3.18
N GLN A 59 8.37 4.99 -2.72
CA GLN A 59 9.61 5.45 -2.08
C GLN A 59 9.79 4.82 -0.70
N ILE A 60 8.71 4.66 0.08
CA ILE A 60 8.74 3.94 1.36
C ILE A 60 9.16 2.48 1.12
N ALA A 61 8.52 1.80 0.18
CA ALA A 61 8.87 0.43 -0.22
C ALA A 61 10.35 0.27 -0.58
N GLY A 62 10.87 1.19 -1.40
CA GLY A 62 12.28 1.21 -1.79
C GLY A 62 13.23 1.45 -0.63
N THR A 63 12.88 2.33 0.32
CA THR A 63 13.69 2.57 1.52
C THR A 63 13.72 1.34 2.43
N LEU A 64 12.57 0.70 2.69
CA LEU A 64 12.48 -0.53 3.50
C LEU A 64 13.30 -1.67 2.87
N THR A 65 13.16 -1.88 1.56
CA THR A 65 13.88 -2.93 0.83
C THR A 65 15.40 -2.77 0.95
N LYS A 66 15.90 -1.53 0.90
CA LYS A 66 17.34 -1.24 1.06
C LYS A 66 17.79 -1.48 2.51
N ALA A 67 17.05 -0.96 3.48
CA ALA A 67 17.39 -1.05 4.90
C ALA A 67 17.40 -2.49 5.42
N ALA A 68 16.64 -3.41 4.81
CA ALA A 68 16.62 -4.81 5.19
C ALA A 68 18.00 -5.50 5.15
N GLY A 69 18.95 -5.00 4.35
CA GLY A 69 20.32 -5.53 4.33
C GLY A 69 21.11 -5.29 5.62
N ASP A 70 20.80 -4.19 6.31
CA ASP A 70 21.58 -3.68 7.44
C ASP A 70 20.98 -4.05 8.81
N ILE A 71 19.82 -4.70 8.84
CA ILE A 71 19.15 -5.15 10.06
C ILE A 71 19.76 -6.46 10.53
N GLY A 72 20.31 -6.51 11.75
CA GLY A 72 20.93 -7.71 12.30
C GLY A 72 19.93 -8.76 12.80
N ASP A 73 18.78 -8.34 13.29
CA ASP A 73 17.76 -9.22 13.87
C ASP A 73 16.89 -9.89 12.80
N ASP A 74 16.81 -11.22 12.80
CA ASP A 74 16.17 -11.97 11.71
C ASP A 74 14.66 -11.75 11.58
N ASP A 75 13.93 -11.61 12.70
CA ASP A 75 12.49 -11.39 12.66
C ASP A 75 12.16 -9.98 12.15
N VAL A 76 12.89 -8.98 12.65
CA VAL A 76 12.73 -7.59 12.20
C VAL A 76 13.17 -7.46 10.73
N ARG A 77 14.25 -8.14 10.34
CA ARG A 77 14.70 -8.18 8.93
C ARG A 77 13.64 -8.79 8.03
N ALA A 78 13.04 -9.91 8.43
CA ALA A 78 11.98 -10.57 7.68
C ALA A 78 10.75 -9.68 7.54
N PHE A 79 10.33 -9.01 8.62
CA PHE A 79 9.25 -8.04 8.60
C PHE A 79 9.53 -6.86 7.66
N VAL A 80 10.68 -6.20 7.78
CA VAL A 80 11.03 -5.03 6.96
C VAL A 80 11.17 -5.41 5.48
N LYS A 81 11.71 -6.59 5.18
CA LYS A 81 11.78 -7.12 3.81
C LYS A 81 10.39 -7.35 3.22
N GLU A 82 9.50 -7.97 4.00
CA GLU A 82 8.12 -8.20 3.58
C GLU A 82 7.36 -6.88 3.40
N ALA A 83 7.52 -5.94 4.34
CA ALA A 83 6.97 -4.59 4.28
C ALA A 83 7.38 -3.85 2.98
N GLY A 84 8.67 -3.93 2.63
CA GLY A 84 9.19 -3.38 1.38
C GLY A 84 8.54 -4.01 0.15
N ARG A 85 8.41 -5.34 0.12
CA ARG A 85 7.77 -6.09 -0.98
C ARG A 85 6.30 -5.71 -1.14
N VAL A 86 5.51 -5.82 -0.08
CA VAL A 86 4.05 -5.59 -0.14
C VAL A 86 3.71 -4.14 -0.46
N LEU A 87 4.45 -3.15 0.06
CA LEU A 87 4.25 -1.76 -0.31
C LEU A 87 4.67 -1.47 -1.76
N GLY A 88 5.71 -2.14 -2.26
CA GLY A 88 6.12 -2.02 -3.66
C GLY A 88 5.02 -2.49 -4.61
N GLU A 89 4.43 -3.64 -4.30
CA GLU A 89 3.28 -4.18 -5.02
C GLU A 89 2.08 -3.24 -4.92
N ALA A 90 1.69 -2.83 -3.70
CA ALA A 90 0.59 -1.89 -3.46
C ALA A 90 0.78 -0.56 -4.19
N ALA A 91 2.01 -0.04 -4.27
CA ALA A 91 2.34 1.18 -4.97
C ALA A 91 2.07 1.06 -6.49
N GLU A 92 2.42 -0.06 -7.12
CA GLU A 92 2.14 -0.26 -8.55
C GLU A 92 0.63 -0.24 -8.82
N VAL A 93 -0.17 -0.94 -8.01
CA VAL A 93 -1.63 -0.99 -8.21
C VAL A 93 -2.29 0.38 -7.94
N ARG A 94 -1.88 1.06 -6.86
CA ARG A 94 -2.30 2.44 -6.56
C ARG A 94 -1.96 3.40 -7.69
N ASN A 95 -0.76 3.29 -8.27
CA ASN A 95 -0.30 4.15 -9.35
C ASN A 95 -1.09 3.92 -10.64
N ASP A 96 -1.46 2.68 -10.94
CA ASP A 96 -2.33 2.38 -12.07
C ASP A 96 -3.70 3.05 -11.93
N MET A 97 -4.27 3.08 -10.72
CA MET A 97 -5.53 3.77 -10.44
C MET A 97 -5.39 5.31 -10.45
N LEU A 98 -4.40 5.87 -9.74
CA LEU A 98 -4.24 7.33 -9.61
C LEU A 98 -3.85 8.03 -10.91
N HIS A 99 -3.18 7.32 -11.81
CA HIS A 99 -2.78 7.87 -13.10
C HIS A 99 -3.68 7.39 -14.24
N ALA A 100 -4.83 6.81 -13.94
CA ALA A 100 -5.89 6.59 -14.90
C ALA A 100 -6.66 7.90 -15.20
N ARG A 101 -7.45 7.87 -16.27
CA ARG A 101 -8.32 8.97 -16.70
C ARG A 101 -9.76 8.48 -16.79
N PRO A 102 -10.76 9.32 -16.47
CA PRO A 102 -12.15 8.99 -16.76
C PRO A 102 -12.34 8.66 -18.25
N ALA A 103 -13.08 7.60 -18.54
CA ALA A 103 -13.44 7.18 -19.88
C ALA A 103 -14.84 6.56 -19.86
N THR A 104 -15.56 6.71 -20.97
CA THR A 104 -16.83 6.01 -21.19
C THR A 104 -16.53 4.67 -21.86
N VAL A 105 -16.88 3.57 -21.19
CA VAL A 105 -16.69 2.19 -21.69
C VAL A 105 -18.06 1.55 -21.77
N GLY A 106 -18.57 1.35 -22.98
CA GLY A 106 -19.96 0.96 -23.19
C GLY A 106 -20.90 2.09 -22.75
N GLN A 107 -21.71 1.84 -21.72
CA GLN A 107 -22.61 2.85 -21.12
C GLN A 107 -22.09 3.36 -19.76
N ASP A 108 -20.99 2.80 -19.27
CA ASP A 108 -20.47 3.10 -17.94
C ASP A 108 -19.32 4.10 -17.99
N GLN A 109 -19.20 4.92 -16.95
CA GLN A 109 -17.96 5.65 -16.71
C GLN A 109 -16.98 4.74 -15.96
N ARG A 110 -15.74 4.68 -16.41
CA ARG A 110 -14.66 3.89 -15.79
C ARG A 110 -13.37 4.67 -15.76
N LEU A 111 -12.43 4.20 -14.98
CA LEU A 111 -11.05 4.65 -15.08
C LEU A 111 -10.35 3.87 -16.19
N TYR A 112 -9.67 4.56 -17.09
CA TYR A 112 -8.85 3.97 -18.13
C TYR A 112 -7.39 4.33 -17.90
N ARG A 113 -6.55 3.31 -17.78
CA ARG A 113 -5.12 3.47 -17.56
C ARG A 113 -4.39 3.34 -18.89
N TRP A 114 -3.67 4.39 -19.28
CA TRP A 114 -2.66 4.35 -20.33
C TRP A 114 -1.27 4.45 -19.68
N LYS A 115 -0.51 3.37 -19.69
CA LYS A 115 0.89 3.31 -19.26
C LYS A 115 1.77 3.19 -20.51
N PRO A 116 2.57 4.23 -20.85
CA PRO A 116 3.49 4.14 -21.99
C PRO A 116 4.57 3.09 -21.72
N ALA A 117 5.22 2.60 -22.77
CA ALA A 117 6.39 1.75 -22.63
C ALA A 117 7.52 2.55 -21.97
N ASP A 118 8.27 1.91 -21.07
CA ASP A 118 9.45 2.47 -20.45
C ASP A 118 10.49 1.37 -20.21
N TRP A 119 11.58 1.70 -19.52
CA TRP A 119 12.64 0.74 -19.19
C TRP A 119 12.16 -0.42 -18.29
N ARG A 120 10.99 -0.31 -17.67
CA ARG A 120 10.39 -1.36 -16.82
C ARG A 120 9.50 -2.31 -17.62
N GLY A 121 9.19 -2.01 -18.89
CA GLY A 121 8.49 -2.94 -19.77
C GLY A 121 7.64 -2.31 -20.85
N SER A 122 6.88 -3.16 -21.53
CA SER A 122 5.98 -2.77 -22.62
C SER A 122 4.85 -1.86 -22.13
N GLY A 123 4.41 -0.97 -23.03
CA GLY A 123 3.24 -0.14 -22.78
C GLY A 123 1.98 -0.99 -22.60
N ARG A 124 1.09 -0.54 -21.73
CA ARG A 124 -0.18 -1.21 -21.42
C ARG A 124 -1.29 -0.18 -21.39
N ALA A 125 -2.43 -0.54 -21.97
CA ALA A 125 -3.65 0.25 -21.88
C ALA A 125 -4.80 -0.66 -21.50
N PHE A 126 -5.53 -0.32 -20.45
CA PHE A 126 -6.58 -1.18 -19.90
C PHE A 126 -7.63 -0.37 -19.14
N VAL A 127 -8.83 -0.94 -19.05
CA VAL A 127 -9.92 -0.43 -18.21
C VAL A 127 -9.68 -0.94 -16.80
N ILE A 128 -9.83 -0.06 -15.81
CA ILE A 128 -10.02 -0.43 -14.42
C ILE A 128 -11.52 -0.66 -14.26
N ASP A 129 -11.93 -1.91 -14.35
CA ASP A 129 -13.30 -2.34 -14.15
C ASP A 129 -13.51 -2.88 -12.73
N VAL A 130 -14.74 -3.30 -12.42
CA VAL A 130 -15.08 -3.90 -11.13
C VAL A 130 -14.26 -5.16 -10.85
N GLY A 131 -13.97 -5.97 -11.88
CA GLY A 131 -13.16 -7.18 -11.74
C GLY A 131 -11.71 -6.87 -11.33
N TRP A 132 -11.12 -5.84 -11.94
CA TRP A 132 -9.79 -5.35 -11.59
C TRP A 132 -9.76 -4.82 -10.15
N LEU A 133 -10.78 -4.07 -9.74
CA LEU A 133 -10.88 -3.52 -8.38
C LEU A 133 -11.02 -4.63 -7.33
N ASN A 134 -11.91 -5.60 -7.55
CA ASN A 134 -12.08 -6.74 -6.65
C ASN A 134 -10.80 -7.56 -6.54
N SER A 135 -10.15 -7.89 -7.67
CA SER A 135 -8.87 -8.59 -7.66
C SER A 135 -7.77 -7.80 -6.92
N THR A 136 -7.80 -6.47 -7.01
CA THR A 136 -6.88 -5.59 -6.28
C THR A 136 -7.14 -5.62 -4.78
N ILE A 137 -8.41 -5.55 -4.37
CA ILE A 137 -8.82 -5.67 -2.97
C ILE A 137 -8.36 -7.01 -2.38
N ASP A 138 -8.59 -8.12 -3.10
CA ASP A 138 -8.15 -9.45 -2.66
C ASP A 138 -6.62 -9.52 -2.48
N LYS A 139 -5.86 -8.96 -3.43
CA LYS A 139 -4.39 -8.88 -3.35
C LYS A 139 -3.94 -8.05 -2.16
N LEU A 140 -4.55 -6.89 -1.92
CA LEU A 140 -4.21 -6.03 -0.79
C LEU A 140 -4.56 -6.71 0.54
N SER A 141 -5.70 -7.40 0.61
CA SER A 141 -6.09 -8.18 1.79
C SER A 141 -5.09 -9.30 2.09
N ALA A 142 -4.66 -10.04 1.07
CA ALA A 142 -3.64 -11.07 1.21
C ALA A 142 -2.28 -10.48 1.63
N ALA A 143 -1.91 -9.33 1.07
CA ALA A 143 -0.68 -8.62 1.42
C ALA A 143 -0.69 -8.13 2.87
N SER A 144 -1.81 -7.58 3.34
CA SER A 144 -1.99 -7.20 4.75
C SER A 144 -1.86 -8.41 5.68
N ALA A 145 -2.51 -9.53 5.35
CA ALA A 145 -2.42 -10.76 6.16
C ALA A 145 -0.99 -11.33 6.19
N ALA A 146 -0.30 -11.33 5.04
CA ALA A 146 1.08 -11.77 4.94
C ALA A 146 2.01 -10.89 5.80
N LEU A 147 1.84 -9.57 5.74
CA LEU A 147 2.60 -8.64 6.58
C LEU A 147 2.31 -8.87 8.06
N ASP A 148 1.04 -8.97 8.46
CA ASP A 148 0.64 -9.16 9.85
C ASP A 148 1.23 -10.44 10.43
N SER A 149 1.29 -11.53 9.65
CA SER A 149 1.91 -12.79 10.07
C SER A 149 3.42 -12.69 10.36
N ARG A 150 4.08 -11.63 9.84
CA ARG A 150 5.51 -11.37 10.01
C ARG A 150 5.79 -10.30 11.06
N ARG A 151 4.78 -9.67 11.66
CA ARG A 151 4.98 -8.59 12.63
C ARG A 151 5.67 -9.15 13.88
N PRO A 152 6.86 -8.63 14.25
CA PRO A 152 7.60 -9.11 15.41
C PRO A 152 7.05 -8.46 16.69
N LEU A 153 5.76 -8.69 17.00
CA LEU A 153 5.05 -8.04 18.12
C LEU A 153 5.75 -8.29 19.46
N HIS A 154 6.33 -9.48 19.64
CA HIS A 154 7.11 -9.86 20.82
C HIS A 154 8.42 -9.08 21.00
N LYS A 155 8.90 -8.38 19.96
CA LYS A 155 10.07 -7.48 20.01
C LYS A 155 9.68 -6.01 20.00
N ASN A 156 8.42 -5.71 19.71
CA ASN A 156 7.94 -4.35 19.61
C ASN A 156 7.56 -3.84 21.00
N ALA A 157 8.29 -2.80 21.46
CA ALA A 157 8.17 -2.27 22.81
C ALA A 157 6.74 -1.83 23.18
N ALA A 158 5.92 -1.43 22.19
CA ALA A 158 4.54 -1.03 22.42
C ALA A 158 3.63 -2.21 22.81
N PHE A 159 4.00 -3.43 22.44
CA PHE A 159 3.23 -4.65 22.74
C PHE A 159 3.86 -5.48 23.86
N VAL A 160 5.17 -5.36 24.08
CA VAL A 160 5.88 -6.02 25.19
C VAL A 160 5.55 -5.37 26.53
N ASN A 161 5.38 -4.04 26.57
CA ASN A 161 5.09 -3.27 27.79
C ASN A 161 3.61 -2.90 27.95
N GLY A 162 2.69 -3.64 27.32
CA GLY A 162 1.26 -3.45 27.53
C GLY A 162 0.92 -3.54 29.02
N PRO A 163 -0.07 -2.77 29.52
CA PRO A 163 -0.40 -2.78 30.94
C PRO A 163 -0.75 -4.21 31.40
N PRO A 164 -0.47 -4.58 32.66
CA PRO A 164 -0.87 -5.89 33.17
C PRO A 164 -2.40 -5.98 33.13
N GLY A 165 -2.92 -6.81 32.22
CA GLY A 165 -4.33 -7.20 32.18
C GLY A 165 -5.19 -6.45 31.15
N ARG A 166 -5.58 -7.18 30.11
CA ARG A 166 -6.96 -7.22 29.63
C ARG A 166 -7.34 -8.67 29.40
#